data_AF-A0A2S9G197-F1
#
_entry.id   AF-A0A2S9G197-F1
#
_cell.length_a   1.000
_cell.length_b   1.000
_cell.length_c   1.000
_cell.angle_alpha   90.00
_cell.angle_beta   90.00
_cell.angle_gamma   90.00
#
_symmetry.space_group_name_H-M   'P 1'
#
loop_
_entity.id
_entity.type
_entity.pdbx_description
1 polymer ?
#
loop_
_entity_poly.entity_id
_entity_poly.type
_entity_poly.pdbx_seq_one_letter_code
_entity_poly.pdbx_strand_id
1 'polypeptide(L)'
;RESFGKPIWEHQAVGNMLADMGTKLYAARSLLLDAARKFDSGERCDMEAGMAKLFASEAAMQVALDAVRVHGGYGYSTEYDAERY
;
A
#
# COMPACT_ATOMS: atom_id res chain seq x y z
N ARG A 1 -0.63 19.12 1.16
CA ARG A 1 0.19 19.77 2.21
C ARG A 1 1.43 20.37 1.54
N GLU A 2 1.86 21.54 1.98
CA GLU A 2 3.12 22.18 1.56
C GLU A 2 4.05 22.31 2.77
N SER A 3 5.36 22.31 2.53
CA SER A 3 6.38 22.59 3.55
C SER A 3 7.64 23.05 2.84
N PHE A 4 8.36 24.00 3.45
CA PHE A 4 9.58 24.58 2.87
C PHE A 4 9.36 25.15 1.45
N GLY A 5 8.21 25.81 1.23
CA GLY A 5 7.90 26.53 0.00
C GLY A 5 7.53 25.66 -1.21
N LYS A 6 7.28 24.35 -1.03
CA LYS A 6 6.80 23.47 -2.09
C LYS A 6 5.87 22.35 -1.59
N PRO A 7 5.07 21.74 -2.47
CA PRO A 7 4.29 20.55 -2.15
C PRO A 7 5.14 19.43 -1.56
N ILE A 8 4.62 18.72 -0.55
CA ILE A 8 5.45 17.75 0.17
C ILE A 8 5.90 16.55 -0.68
N TRP A 9 5.15 16.21 -1.73
CA TRP A 9 5.47 15.11 -2.63
C TRP A 9 6.71 15.41 -3.50
N GLU A 10 7.10 16.68 -3.63
CA GLU A 10 8.33 17.11 -4.29
C GLU A 10 9.58 17.00 -3.40
N HIS A 11 9.41 16.62 -2.13
CA HIS A 11 10.55 16.22 -1.29
C HIS A 11 10.89 14.77 -1.61
N GLN A 12 12.12 14.50 -2.04
CA GLN A 12 12.55 13.19 -2.53
C GLN A 12 12.22 12.04 -1.56
N ALA A 13 12.38 12.24 -0.25
CA ALA A 13 12.04 11.23 0.75
C ALA A 13 10.55 10.83 0.70
N VAL A 14 9.64 11.79 0.58
CA VAL A 14 8.20 11.53 0.44
C VAL A 14 7.91 10.89 -0.92
N GLY A 15 8.53 11.39 -1.99
CA GLY A 15 8.39 10.79 -3.33
C GLY A 15 8.80 9.32 -3.36
N ASN A 16 9.92 8.96 -2.70
CA ASN A 16 10.39 7.58 -2.60
C ASN A 16 9.40 6.70 -1.82
N MET A 17 8.83 7.19 -0.72
CA MET A 17 7.81 6.46 0.02
C MET A 17 6.56 6.21 -0.83
N LEU A 18 6.08 7.24 -1.53
CA LEU A 18 4.92 7.11 -2.41
C LEU A 18 5.18 6.12 -3.56
N ALA A 19 6.38 6.13 -4.13
CA ALA A 19 6.77 5.18 -5.18
C ALA A 19 6.80 3.73 -4.68
N ASP A 20 7.36 3.51 -3.49
CA ASP A 20 7.40 2.18 -2.86
C ASP A 20 6.00 1.68 -2.49
N MET A 21 5.17 2.54 -1.88
CA MET A 21 3.76 2.24 -1.57
C MET A 21 2.97 1.86 -2.83
N GLY A 22 3.12 2.63 -3.91
CA GLY A 22 2.46 2.36 -5.19
C GLY A 22 2.92 1.04 -5.82
N THR A 23 4.22 0.73 -5.72
CA THR A 23 4.79 -0.53 -6.23
C THR A 23 4.24 -1.73 -5.46
N LYS A 24 4.19 -1.65 -4.13
CA LYS A 24 3.62 -2.71 -3.28
C LYS A 24 2.14 -2.93 -3.57
N LEU A 25 1.36 -1.87 -3.71
CA LEU A 25 -0.06 -1.97 -4.06
C LEU A 25 -0.27 -2.64 -5.42
N TYR A 26 0.52 -2.26 -6.43
CA TYR A 26 0.44 -2.87 -7.75
C TYR A 26 0.80 -4.36 -7.72
N ALA A 27 1.85 -4.74 -6.99
CA ALA A 27 2.26 -6.13 -6.83
C ALA A 27 1.19 -6.96 -6.10
N ALA A 28 0.64 -6.43 -4.99
CA ALA A 28 -0.44 -7.09 -4.24
C ALA A 28 -1.67 -7.33 -5.10
N ARG A 29 -2.10 -6.32 -5.88
CA ARG A 29 -3.23 -6.44 -6.81
C ARG A 29 -2.95 -7.45 -7.92
N SER A 30 -1.73 -7.50 -8.42
CA SER A 30 -1.35 -8.44 -9.47
C SER A 30 -1.39 -9.90 -8.99
N LEU A 31 -0.87 -10.17 -7.78
CA LEU A 31 -0.95 -11.50 -7.16
C LEU A 31 -2.40 -11.93 -6.91
N LEU A 32 -3.22 -11.01 -6.39
CA LEU A 32 -4.64 -11.27 -6.15
C LEU A 32 -5.37 -11.63 -7.46
N LEU A 33 -5.18 -10.85 -8.51
CA LEU A 33 -5.82 -11.09 -9.80
C LEU A 33 -5.28 -12.33 -10.52
N ASP A 34 -4.04 -12.75 -10.26
CA ASP A 34 -3.51 -14.02 -10.75
C ASP A 34 -4.18 -15.22 -10.07
N ALA A 35 -4.26 -15.20 -8.74
CA ALA A 35 -4.95 -16.23 -7.97
C ALA A 35 -6.43 -16.34 -8.37
N ALA A 36 -7.12 -15.20 -8.54
CA ALA A 36 -8.52 -15.17 -8.98
C ALA A 36 -8.70 -15.75 -10.39
N ARG A 37 -7.82 -15.39 -11.35
CA ARG A 37 -7.89 -15.94 -12.71
C ARG A 37 -7.71 -17.46 -12.75
N LYS A 38 -6.80 -18.01 -11.94
CA LYS A 38 -6.61 -19.47 -11.81
C LYS A 38 -7.81 -20.16 -11.18
N PHE A 39 -8.41 -19.53 -10.16
CA PHE A 39 -9.64 -20.04 -9.57
C PHE A 39 -10.78 -20.10 -10.61
N ASP A 40 -10.97 -19.01 -11.36
CA ASP A 40 -12.03 -18.89 -12.37
C ASP A 40 -11.82 -19.84 -13.56
N SER A 41 -10.57 -20.24 -13.87
CA SER A 41 -10.28 -21.25 -14.90
C SER A 41 -10.49 -22.69 -14.43
N GLY A 42 -10.84 -22.90 -13.15
CA GLY A 42 -10.99 -24.22 -12.55
C GLY A 42 -9.65 -24.91 -12.23
N GLU A 43 -8.53 -24.18 -12.30
CA GLU A 43 -7.23 -24.67 -11.89
C GLU A 43 -7.12 -24.66 -10.35
N ARG A 44 -6.26 -25.54 -9.82
CA ARG A 44 -5.90 -25.51 -8.41
C ARG A 44 -5.08 -24.25 -8.12
N CYS A 45 -5.49 -23.44 -7.15
CA CYS A 45 -4.93 -22.11 -6.89
C CYS A 45 -4.60 -21.82 -5.41
N ASP A 46 -4.51 -22.85 -4.55
CA ASP A 46 -4.27 -22.71 -3.11
C ASP A 46 -2.92 -22.04 -2.80
N MET A 47 -1.88 -22.33 -3.59
CA MET A 47 -0.56 -21.72 -3.44
C MET A 47 -0.59 -20.24 -3.81
N GLU A 48 -1.18 -19.88 -4.94
CA GLU A 48 -1.28 -18.50 -5.41
C GLU A 48 -2.17 -17.66 -4.49
N ALA A 49 -3.29 -18.23 -4.03
CA ALA A 49 -4.14 -17.58 -3.02
C ALA A 49 -3.38 -17.33 -1.71
N GLY A 50 -2.56 -18.30 -1.27
CA GLY A 50 -1.71 -18.15 -0.09
C GLY A 50 -0.65 -17.04 -0.26
N MET A 51 0.03 -17.00 -1.40
CA MET A 51 0.99 -15.96 -1.75
C MET A 51 0.34 -14.57 -1.80
N ALA A 52 -0.81 -14.48 -2.46
CA ALA A 52 -1.58 -13.24 -2.56
C ALA A 52 -2.01 -12.74 -1.18
N LYS A 53 -2.54 -13.62 -0.31
CA LYS A 53 -2.92 -13.26 1.05
C LYS A 53 -1.74 -12.74 1.85
N LEU A 54 -0.63 -13.47 1.87
CA LEU A 54 0.56 -13.09 2.64
C LEU A 54 1.05 -11.71 2.23
N PHE A 55 1.35 -11.56 0.94
CA PHE A 55 1.92 -10.32 0.41
C PHE A 55 0.97 -9.14 0.56
N ALA A 56 -0.32 -9.31 0.24
CA ALA A 56 -1.29 -8.21 0.34
C ALA A 56 -1.45 -7.74 1.79
N SER A 57 -1.47 -8.65 2.77
CA SER A 57 -1.62 -8.28 4.18
C SER A 57 -0.41 -7.51 4.72
N GLU A 58 0.81 -7.93 4.38
CA GLU A 58 2.04 -7.24 4.81
C GLU A 58 2.21 -5.91 4.08
N ALA A 59 1.91 -5.87 2.78
CA ALA A 59 1.93 -4.66 1.99
C ALA A 59 0.94 -3.61 2.52
N ALA A 60 -0.29 -4.03 2.87
CA ALA A 60 -1.30 -3.13 3.42
C ALA A 60 -0.83 -2.48 4.73
N MET A 61 -0.30 -3.29 5.68
CA MET A 61 0.24 -2.79 6.94
C MET A 61 1.36 -1.77 6.70
N GLN A 62 2.29 -2.08 5.81
CA GLN A 62 3.42 -1.20 5.52
C GLN A 62 2.96 0.12 4.86
N VAL A 63 2.04 0.03 3.89
CA VAL A 63 1.46 1.20 3.22
C VAL A 63 0.72 2.09 4.21
N ALA A 64 -0.06 1.52 5.13
CA ALA A 64 -0.74 2.27 6.18
C ALA A 64 0.24 3.03 7.09
N LEU A 65 1.26 2.36 7.61
CA LEU A 65 2.30 2.98 8.44
C LEU A 65 3.05 4.10 7.70
N ASP A 66 3.36 3.90 6.42
CA ASP A 66 4.03 4.90 5.60
C ASP A 66 3.11 6.09 5.28
N ALA A 67 1.81 5.85 5.09
CA ALA A 67 0.83 6.91 4.95
C ALA A 67 0.79 7.80 6.20
N VAL A 68 0.76 7.23 7.41
CA VAL A 68 0.83 8.00 8.67
C VAL A 68 2.09 8.88 8.71
N ARG A 69 3.26 8.33 8.34
CA ARG A 69 4.52 9.08 8.29
C ARG A 69 4.49 10.24 7.29
N VAL A 70 3.92 10.03 6.09
CA VAL A 70 3.75 11.11 5.09
C VAL A 70 2.88 12.23 5.67
N HIS A 71 1.81 11.90 6.40
CA HIS A 71 0.92 12.86 7.05
C HIS A 71 1.55 13.56 8.28
N GLY A 72 2.64 13.03 8.83
CA GLY A 72 3.33 13.61 9.99
C GLY A 72 2.46 13.57 11.24
N GLY A 73 2.48 14.62 12.06
CA GLY A 73 1.65 14.68 13.28
C GLY A 73 0.15 14.52 13.03
N TYR A 74 -0.35 14.94 11.85
CA TYR A 74 -1.75 14.76 11.46
C TYR A 74 -2.11 13.29 11.18
N GLY A 75 -1.13 12.44 10.85
CA GLY A 75 -1.36 11.01 10.63
C GLY A 75 -1.73 10.24 11.89
N TYR A 76 -1.53 10.83 13.07
CA TYR A 76 -1.91 10.26 14.38
C TYR A 76 -3.21 10.87 14.93
N SER A 77 -3.81 11.84 14.23
CA SER A 77 -5.06 12.46 14.63
C SER A 77 -6.24 11.67 14.08
N THR A 78 -7.22 11.37 14.93
CA THR A 78 -8.49 10.74 14.56
C THR A 78 -9.38 11.63 13.69
N GLU A 79 -8.99 12.88 13.46
CA GLU A 79 -9.63 13.77 12.49
C GLU A 79 -9.29 13.41 11.03
N TYR A 80 -8.25 12.59 10.81
CA TYR A 80 -7.83 12.17 9.47
C TYR A 80 -7.88 10.64 9.36
N ASP A 81 -8.41 10.14 8.25
CA ASP A 81 -8.63 8.71 8.05
C ASP A 81 -7.35 7.84 8.09
N ALA A 82 -6.16 8.46 7.97
CA ALA A 82 -4.89 7.75 7.90
C ALA A 82 -4.56 6.93 9.16
N GLU A 83 -5.07 7.30 10.34
CA GLU A 83 -4.84 6.52 11.57
C GLU A 83 -5.66 5.23 11.62
N ARG A 84 -6.81 5.22 10.93
CA ARG A 84 -7.81 4.14 11.01
C ARG A 84 -7.36 2.88 10.28
N TYR A 85 -6.51 3.04 9.27
CA TYR A 85 -6.04 2.01 8.36
C TYR A 85 -4.67 1.50 8.78
#